data_AF-A0A966QH87-F1
#
_entry.id   AF-A0A966QH87-F1
#
_cell.length_a   1.000
_cell.length_b   1.000
_cell.length_c   1.000
_cell.angle_alpha   90.00
_cell.angle_beta   90.00
_cell.angle_gamma   90.00
#
_symmetry.space_group_name_H-M   'P 1'
#
loop_
_entity.id
_entity.type
_entity.pdbx_description
1 polymer ?
#
loop_
_entity_poly.entity_id
_entity_poly.type
_entity_poly.pdbx_seq_one_letter_code
_entity_poly.pdbx_strand_id
1 'polypeptide(L)' 'MHPKDYSPSLAERLQGLNLYLVGMMGSGKSTVGPALATALGYRFIDADAVISQAAGCPIPEIFSRDGEAGFRAL' A
#
# COMPACT_ATOMS: atom_id res chain seq x y z
N MET A 1 7.29 32.42 22.65
CA MET A 1 7.77 31.05 22.94
C MET A 1 6.62 30.11 22.63
N HIS A 2 6.66 29.39 21.50
CA HIS A 2 5.59 28.45 21.14
C HIS A 2 5.71 27.19 22.00
N PRO A 3 4.62 26.68 22.59
CA PRO A 3 4.65 25.40 23.30
C PRO A 3 5.07 24.30 22.33
N LYS A 4 6.01 23.44 22.74
CA LYS A 4 6.35 22.24 22.00
C LYS A 4 5.14 21.30 22.09
N ASP A 5 4.60 20.91 20.94
CA ASP A 5 3.61 19.84 20.89
C ASP A 5 4.29 18.51 21.24
N TYR A 6 3.95 17.97 22.41
CA TYR A 6 4.42 16.68 22.91
C TYR A 6 3.50 15.52 22.50
N SER A 7 2.62 15.74 21.52
CA SER A 7 1.75 14.72 20.97
C SER A 7 2.61 13.58 20.41
N PRO A 8 2.29 12.31 20.70
CA PRO A 8 3.03 11.20 20.13
C PRO A 8 2.95 11.27 18.61
N SER A 9 4.09 11.04 17.97
CA SER A 9 4.22 10.95 16.52
C SER A 9 3.26 9.90 15.96
N LEU A 10 2.93 10.02 14.67
CA LEU A 10 2.08 9.03 14.02
C LEU A 10 2.69 7.62 14.11
N ALA A 11 4.01 7.48 13.96
CA ALA A 11 4.70 6.20 14.09
C ALA A 11 4.51 5.57 15.49
N GLU A 12 4.64 6.37 16.56
CA GLU A 12 4.40 5.91 17.94
C GLU A 12 2.95 5.51 18.18
N ARG A 13 2.00 6.25 17.58
CA ARG A 13 0.57 5.93 17.67
C ARG A 13 0.20 4.65 16.93
N LEU A 14 0.91 4.35 15.85
CA LEU A 14 0.65 3.16 15.03
C LEU A 14 1.20 1.87 15.64
N GLN A 15 2.25 1.94 16.47
CA GLN A 15 2.76 0.77 17.22
C GLN A 15 3.03 -0.48 16.35
N GLY A 16 3.45 -0.29 15.10
CA GLY A 16 3.73 -1.38 14.16
C GLY A 16 2.51 -1.91 13.39
N LEU A 17 1.35 -1.26 13.50
CA LEU A 17 0.16 -1.60 12.72
C LEU A 17 0.36 -1.41 11.22
N ASN A 18 -0.20 -2.31 10.42
CA ASN A 18 -0.18 -2.19 8.97
C ASN A 18 -1.01 -1.00 8.49
N LEU A 19 -0.46 -0.24 7.54
CA LEU A 19 -1.14 0.86 6.86
C LEU A 19 -1.55 0.43 5.46
N TYR A 20 -2.82 0.60 5.13
CA TYR A 20 -3.37 0.34 3.80
C TYR A 20 -3.73 1.66 3.12
N LEU A 21 -3.11 1.93 1.96
CA LEU A 21 -3.47 3.07 1.13
C LEU A 21 -4.56 2.63 0.16
N VAL A 22 -5.76 3.20 0.29
CA VAL A 22 -6.93 2.87 -0.54
C VAL A 22 -7.32 4.09 -1.39
N GLY A 23 -7.73 3.84 -2.63
CA GLY A 23 -8.15 4.87 -3.57
C GLY A 23 -8.12 4.40 -5.01
N MET A 24 -8.72 5.17 -5.92
CA MET A 24 -8.78 4.85 -7.35
C MET A 24 -7.40 4.77 -8.02
N MET A 25 -7.30 4.08 -9.15
CA MET A 25 -6.09 4.12 -9.99
C MET A 25 -5.73 5.57 -10.35
N GLY A 26 -4.43 5.91 -10.32
CA GLY A 26 -3.97 7.28 -10.58
C GLY A 26 -4.09 8.26 -9.41
N SER A 27 -4.65 7.86 -8.26
CA SER A 27 -4.74 8.72 -7.07
C SER A 27 -3.39 8.97 -6.35
N GLY A 28 -2.27 8.57 -6.95
CA GLY A 28 -0.92 8.80 -6.42
C GLY A 28 -0.43 7.82 -5.35
N LYS A 29 -1.17 6.74 -5.04
CA LYS A 29 -0.80 5.78 -3.96
C LYS A 29 0.61 5.22 -4.10
N SER A 30 0.99 4.76 -5.30
CA SER A 30 2.33 4.24 -5.58
C SER A 30 3.42 5.33 -5.56
N THR A 31 3.02 6.60 -5.65
CA THR A 31 3.94 7.75 -5.52
C THR A 31 4.15 8.13 -4.05
N VAL A 32 3.07 8.27 -3.26
CA VAL A 32 3.18 8.69 -1.85
C VAL A 32 3.56 7.55 -0.90
N GLY A 33 3.22 6.30 -1.23
CA GLY A 33 3.45 5.14 -0.38
C GLY A 33 4.92 4.93 0.02
N PRO A 34 5.88 4.92 -0.92
CA PRO A 34 7.30 4.79 -0.60
C PRO A 34 7.82 5.91 0.30
N ALA A 35 7.41 7.16 0.03
CA ALA A 35 7.80 8.31 0.83
C ALA A 35 7.24 8.24 2.26
N LEU A 36 5.96 7.86 2.38
CA LEU A 36 5.31 7.66 3.68
C LEU A 36 5.96 6.54 4.48
N ALA A 37 6.25 5.40 3.84
CA ALA A 37 6.90 4.26 4.48
C ALA A 37 8.28 4.66 5.01
N THR A 38 9.07 5.39 4.21
CA THR A 38 10.38 5.92 4.61
C THR A 38 10.27 6.85 5.81
N ALA A 39 9.31 7.80 5.78
CA ALA A 39 9.11 8.76 6.86
C ALA A 39 8.66 8.12 8.18
N LEU A 40 7.96 6.98 8.12
CA LEU A 40 7.47 6.25 9.29
C LEU A 40 8.40 5.11 9.74
N GLY A 41 9.43 4.75 8.97
CA GLY A 41 10.29 3.59 9.23
C GLY A 41 9.64 2.23 8.90
N TYR A 42 8.70 2.22 7.95
CA TYR A 42 7.96 1.03 7.51
C TYR A 42 8.54 0.48 6.21
N ARG A 43 8.19 -0.77 5.89
CA ARG A 43 8.34 -1.29 4.53
C ARG A 43 7.12 -0.91 3.69
N PHE A 44 7.37 -0.51 2.45
CA PHE A 44 6.33 -0.37 1.45
C PHE A 44 6.15 -1.69 0.69
N ILE A 45 4.89 -2.07 0.45
CA ILE A 45 4.52 -3.23 -0.35
C ILE A 45 3.49 -2.76 -1.38
N ASP A 46 3.76 -3.02 -2.66
CA ASP A 46 2.79 -2.81 -3.72
C ASP A 46 1.93 -4.08 -3.89
N ALA A 47 0.64 -3.96 -3.64
CA ALA A 47 -0.30 -5.08 -3.71
C ALA A 47 -0.36 -5.68 -5.11
N ASP A 48 -0.32 -4.85 -6.17
CA ASP A 48 -0.42 -5.34 -7.55
C ASP A 48 0.80 -6.17 -7.94
N ALA A 49 1.98 -5.79 -7.43
CA ALA A 49 3.22 -6.54 -7.62
C ALA A 49 3.18 -7.89 -6.87
N VAL A 50 2.68 -7.91 -5.64
CA VAL A 50 2.53 -9.16 -4.86
C VAL A 50 1.54 -10.10 -5.51
N ILE A 51 0.39 -9.60 -5.97
CA ILE A 51 -0.61 -10.40 -6.69
C ILE A 51 0.00 -11.01 -7.96
N SER A 52 0.70 -10.19 -8.76
CA SER A 52 1.37 -10.68 -9.98
C SER A 52 2.41 -11.77 -9.67
N GLN A 53 3.19 -11.60 -8.59
CA GLN A 53 4.18 -12.59 -8.16
C GLN A 53 3.52 -13.89 -7.70
N ALA A 54 2.44 -13.80 -6.92
CA ALA A 54 1.71 -14.96 -6.41
C ALA A 54 0.99 -15.73 -7.52
N ALA A 55 0.43 -15.02 -8.50
CA ALA A 55 -0.26 -15.61 -9.65
C ALA A 55 0.70 -16.15 -10.72
N GLY A 56 2.00 -15.81 -10.66
CA GLY A 56 3.00 -16.21 -11.63
C GLY A 56 2.83 -15.59 -13.03
N CYS A 57 1.93 -14.61 -13.17
CA CYS A 57 1.66 -13.91 -14.42
C CYS A 57 1.21 -12.45 -14.13
N PRO A 58 1.30 -11.54 -15.12
CA PRO A 58 0.85 -10.16 -14.95
C PRO A 58 -0.66 -10.06 -14.73
N ILE A 59 -1.12 -9.09 -13.94
CA ILE A 59 -2.56 -8.83 -13.70
C ILE A 59 -3.40 -8.77 -15.01
N PRO A 60 -2.97 -8.09 -16.09
CA PRO A 60 -3.74 -8.09 -17.34
C PRO A 60 -4.00 -9.48 -17.93
N GLU A 61 -3.07 -10.43 -17.72
CA GLU A 61 -3.23 -11.81 -18.16
C GLU A 61 -4.27 -12.56 -17.32
N ILE A 62 -4.29 -12.33 -16.00
CA ILE A 62 -5.31 -12.86 -15.09
C ILE A 62 -6.70 -12.39 -15.54
N PHE A 63 -6.85 -11.09 -15.82
CA PHE A 63 -8.11 -10.56 -16.34
C PHE A 63 -8.51 -11.16 -17.69
N SER A 64 -7.54 -11.38 -18.59
CA SER A 64 -7.81 -11.99 -19.89
C SER A 64 -8.23 -13.46 -19.79
N ARG A 65 -7.70 -14.21 -18.82
CA ARG A 65 -7.95 -15.65 -18.67
C ARG A 65 -9.18 -15.93 -17.80
N ASP A 66 -9.26 -15.27 -16.66
CA ASP A 66 -10.20 -15.61 -15.57
C ASP A 66 -11.25 -14.51 -15.32
N GLY A 67 -11.13 -13.38 -16.04
CA GLY A 67 -12.00 -12.21 -15.85
C GLY A 67 -11.81 -11.52 -14.50
N GLU A 68 -12.68 -10.56 -14.22
CA GLU A 68 -12.65 -9.82 -12.96
C GLU A 68 -12.96 -10.73 -11.75
N ALA A 69 -13.85 -11.71 -11.92
CA ALA A 69 -14.22 -12.63 -10.86
C ALA A 69 -13.03 -13.48 -10.41
N GLY A 70 -12.24 -13.99 -11.35
CA GLY A 70 -11.01 -14.72 -11.04
C GLY A 70 -9.97 -13.85 -10.34
N PHE A 71 -9.76 -12.63 -10.83
CA PHE A 71 -8.85 -11.67 -10.20
C PHE A 71 -9.23 -11.35 -8.74
N ARG A 72 -10.52 -11.18 -8.44
CA ARG A 72 -11.01 -10.83 -7.10
C ARG A 72 -10.98 -11.97 -6.08
N ALA A 73 -10.76 -13.21 -6.52
CA ALA A 73 -10.73 -14.39 -5.65
C ALA A 73 -9.32 -14.80 -5.21
N LEU A 74 -8.27 -14.13 -5.73
CA LEU A 74 -6.86 -14.30 -5.35
C LEU A 74 -6.55 -13.61 -4.02
#